data_AF-A0AAU4YY07-F1
#
_entry.id   AF-A0AAU4YY07-F1
#
_cell.length_a   1.000
_cell.length_b   1.000
_cell.length_c   1.000
_cell.angle_alpha   90.00
_cell.angle_beta   90.00
_cell.angle_gamma   90.00
#
_symmetry.space_group_name_H-M   'P 1'
#
loop_
_entity.id
_entity.type
_entity.pdbx_description
1 polymer ?
#
loop_
_entity_poly.entity_id
_entity_poly.type
_entity_poly.pdbx_seq_one_letter_code
_entity_poly.pdbx_strand_id
1 'polypeptide(L)'
;MSVTRKQPNTNLFLLEDLEEDSRTAELADSDLEALQAVTDWIKTFVVKPHKDLGRAGAVCPFVPGSLERKVLWLAPEQIADRGEADVVELMNGYKRLFLETQPTGGDDADYKVIVVVFTDLPPDRAQGVFDDVLQHLAVPSYADDGILFGPFYEGNEGTAIYNPNFRPFQSPVPFLFVRQGVISDWKFFLDNEELLNLWARRYGESAVRALAEELRRLPWRAQPE
;
A
#
# COMPACT_ATOMS: atom_id res chain seq x y z
N MET A 1 -27.13 17.79 -25.43
CA MET A 1 -27.14 17.54 -23.98
C MET A 1 -25.74 17.05 -23.63
N SER A 2 -24.88 17.96 -23.17
CA SER A 2 -23.50 17.65 -22.82
C SER A 2 -23.51 16.97 -21.46
N VAL A 3 -23.20 15.68 -21.41
CA VAL A 3 -22.91 14.99 -20.15
C VAL A 3 -21.57 15.53 -19.69
N THR A 4 -21.61 16.44 -18.73
CA THR A 4 -20.42 16.89 -18.02
C THR A 4 -19.86 15.68 -17.26
N ARG A 5 -18.96 14.93 -17.89
CA ARG A 5 -18.07 14.02 -17.15
C ARG A 5 -17.25 14.90 -16.23
N LYS A 6 -17.64 14.95 -14.95
CA LYS A 6 -16.76 15.42 -13.87
C LYS A 6 -15.47 14.60 -14.00
N GLN A 7 -14.36 15.25 -14.35
CA GLN A 7 -13.04 14.65 -14.24
C GLN A 7 -12.80 14.29 -12.77
N PRO A 8 -12.26 13.10 -12.44
CA PRO A 8 -11.91 12.75 -11.07
C PRO A 8 -10.60 13.45 -10.68
N ASN A 9 -10.66 14.75 -10.43
CA ASN A 9 -9.61 15.48 -9.73
C ASN A 9 -10.25 16.05 -8.47
N THR A 10 -9.85 15.64 -7.24
CA THR A 10 -9.57 16.53 -6.07
C THR A 10 -9.42 15.89 -4.66
N ASN A 11 -9.35 14.56 -4.46
CA ASN A 11 -9.19 13.99 -3.11
C ASN A 11 -7.82 13.34 -2.84
N LEU A 12 -6.73 13.86 -3.42
CA LEU A 12 -5.37 13.42 -3.07
C LEU A 12 -4.68 14.51 -2.25
N PHE A 13 -4.23 14.15 -1.05
CA PHE A 13 -3.55 15.05 -0.12
C PHE A 13 -2.14 14.54 0.14
N LEU A 14 -1.14 15.40 -0.05
CA LEU A 14 0.16 15.19 0.57
C LEU A 14 0.03 15.34 2.08
N LEU A 15 0.98 14.78 2.83
CA LEU A 15 0.97 14.90 4.30
C LEU A 15 1.09 16.35 4.76
N GLU A 16 1.81 17.18 4.00
CA GLU A 16 1.93 18.62 4.25
C GLU A 16 0.66 19.41 3.93
N ASP A 17 -0.18 18.94 3.00
CA ASP A 17 -1.43 19.62 2.65
C ASP A 17 -2.40 19.63 3.85
N LEU A 18 -2.29 18.65 4.75
CA LEU A 18 -3.15 18.53 5.94
C LEU A 18 -2.83 19.52 7.06
N GLU A 19 -1.71 20.24 6.92
CA GLU A 19 -1.31 21.32 7.83
C GLU A 19 -1.82 22.70 7.33
N GLU A 20 -2.39 22.77 6.13
CA GLU A 20 -2.88 24.01 5.51
C GLU A 20 -4.42 24.08 5.50
N ASP A 21 -5.01 24.95 6.32
CA ASP A 21 -6.47 25.14 6.42
C ASP A 21 -7.16 25.36 5.06
N SER A 22 -6.48 26.03 4.11
CA SER A 22 -7.05 26.29 2.79
C SER A 22 -7.18 25.04 1.91
N ARG A 23 -6.37 24.00 2.16
CA ARG A 23 -6.38 22.73 1.44
C ARG A 23 -7.40 21.75 2.01
N THR A 24 -7.68 21.85 3.30
CA THR A 24 -8.57 20.94 4.03
C THR A 24 -9.97 21.52 4.27
N ALA A 25 -10.23 22.77 3.90
CA ALA A 25 -11.49 23.48 4.13
C ALA A 25 -12.76 22.80 3.60
N GLU A 26 -12.65 21.92 2.60
CA GLU A 26 -13.79 21.18 2.04
C GLU A 26 -13.95 19.76 2.62
N LEU A 27 -13.01 19.30 3.46
CA LEU A 27 -13.09 18.00 4.12
C LEU A 27 -14.08 18.05 5.28
N ALA A 28 -14.82 16.95 5.48
CA ALA A 28 -15.53 16.75 6.73
C ALA A 28 -14.53 16.59 7.88
N ASP A 29 -14.88 17.08 9.08
CA ASP A 29 -14.00 17.00 10.26
C ASP A 29 -13.53 15.57 10.53
N SER A 30 -14.42 14.58 10.39
CA SER A 30 -14.09 13.16 10.56
C SER A 30 -13.08 12.64 9.54
N ASP A 31 -13.13 13.13 8.30
CA ASP A 31 -12.17 12.74 7.27
C ASP A 31 -10.81 13.35 7.57
N LEU A 32 -10.77 14.64 7.95
CA LEU A 32 -9.54 15.32 8.34
C LEU A 32 -8.87 14.64 9.55
N GLU A 33 -9.64 14.31 10.59
CA GLU A 33 -9.14 13.58 11.76
C GLU A 33 -8.52 12.24 11.38
N ALA A 34 -9.17 11.47 10.50
CA ALA A 34 -8.67 10.18 10.04
C ALA A 34 -7.36 10.33 9.22
N LEU A 35 -7.29 11.31 8.32
CA LEU A 35 -6.10 11.58 7.53
C LEU A 35 -4.93 12.05 8.40
N GLN A 36 -5.19 12.87 9.42
CA GLN A 36 -4.20 13.31 10.40
C GLN A 36 -3.69 12.14 11.24
N ALA A 37 -4.57 11.26 11.71
CA ALA A 37 -4.17 10.06 12.45
C ALA A 37 -3.25 9.14 11.62
N VAL A 38 -3.57 8.92 10.35
CA VAL A 38 -2.70 8.15 9.43
C VAL A 38 -1.38 8.87 9.19
N THR A 39 -1.39 10.19 9.02
CA THR A 39 -0.19 11.02 8.84
C THR A 39 0.74 10.93 10.05
N ASP A 40 0.20 11.06 11.25
CA ASP A 40 0.96 10.95 12.50
C ASP A 40 1.54 9.56 12.67
N TRP A 41 0.76 8.51 12.37
CA TRP A 41 1.26 7.14 12.37
C TRP A 41 2.39 6.92 11.35
N ILE A 42 2.29 7.49 10.15
CA ILE A 42 3.39 7.45 9.17
C ILE A 42 4.65 8.12 9.74
N LYS A 43 4.52 9.35 10.26
CA LYS A 43 5.63 10.16 10.78
C LYS A 43 6.28 9.55 12.03
N THR A 44 5.51 8.85 12.88
CA THR A 44 5.96 8.37 14.19
C THR A 44 6.30 6.88 14.24
N PHE A 45 5.77 6.06 13.32
CA PHE A 45 6.01 4.62 13.29
C PHE A 45 6.62 4.17 11.96
N VAL A 46 5.97 4.44 10.83
CA VAL A 46 6.32 3.83 9.53
C VAL A 46 7.73 4.21 9.07
N VAL A 47 8.12 5.48 9.26
CA VAL A 47 9.45 5.99 8.89
C VAL A 47 10.51 5.80 9.97
N LYS A 48 10.15 5.21 11.12
CA LYS A 48 11.07 5.00 12.25
C LYS A 48 11.62 3.57 12.25
N PRO A 49 12.83 3.37 12.78
CA PRO A 49 13.31 2.02 13.04
C PRO A 49 12.54 1.38 14.19
N HIS A 50 12.40 0.05 14.14
CA HIS A 50 11.77 -0.73 15.20
C HIS A 50 12.62 -1.94 15.58
N LYS A 51 12.86 -2.14 16.88
CA LYS A 51 13.74 -3.21 17.39
C LYS A 51 13.27 -4.61 16.99
N ASP A 52 11.96 -4.80 16.90
CA ASP A 52 11.34 -6.09 16.59
C ASP A 52 11.15 -6.32 15.09
N LEU A 53 11.68 -5.46 14.21
CA LEU A 53 11.50 -5.58 12.76
C LEU A 53 12.30 -6.74 12.14
N GLY A 54 13.36 -7.20 12.82
CA GLY A 54 14.28 -8.24 12.32
C GLY A 54 15.29 -7.73 11.29
N ARG A 55 15.31 -6.42 10.99
CA ARG A 55 16.34 -5.75 10.17
C ARG A 55 16.55 -4.31 10.64
N ALA A 56 17.66 -3.70 10.24
CA ALA A 56 17.92 -2.28 10.48
C ALA A 56 17.08 -1.37 9.56
N GLY A 57 16.96 -0.10 9.95
CA GLY A 57 16.25 0.93 9.19
C GLY A 57 14.76 1.01 9.51
N ALA A 58 14.02 1.80 8.73
CA ALA A 58 12.61 2.08 8.94
C ALA A 58 11.70 0.85 8.79
N VAL A 59 10.55 0.87 9.49
CA VAL A 59 9.50 -0.17 9.38
C VAL A 59 9.11 -0.39 7.91
N CYS A 60 8.85 0.68 7.16
CA CYS A 60 8.78 0.62 5.70
C CYS A 60 10.01 1.34 5.08
N PRO A 61 10.85 0.66 4.29
CA PRO A 61 12.04 1.27 3.73
C PRO A 61 11.75 2.24 2.56
N PHE A 62 10.56 2.18 1.97
CA PHE A 62 10.19 3.00 0.81
C PHE A 62 9.61 4.37 1.22
N VAL A 63 8.83 4.42 2.30
CA VAL A 63 8.09 5.63 2.70
C VAL A 63 8.98 6.86 2.90
N PRO A 64 10.18 6.78 3.52
CA PRO A 64 11.08 7.93 3.59
C PRO A 64 11.39 8.54 2.21
N GLY A 65 11.64 7.71 1.20
CA GLY A 65 11.90 8.17 -0.16
C GLY A 65 10.65 8.73 -0.87
N SER A 66 9.47 8.17 -0.58
CA SER A 66 8.18 8.68 -1.06
C SER A 66 7.86 10.08 -0.53
N LEU A 67 8.16 10.32 0.75
CA LEU A 67 7.96 11.63 1.39
C LEU A 67 8.92 12.69 0.82
N GLU A 68 10.20 12.34 0.67
CA GLU A 68 11.20 13.23 0.04
C GLU A 68 10.78 13.65 -1.37
N ARG A 69 10.20 12.73 -2.14
CA ARG A 69 9.74 12.95 -3.52
C ARG A 69 8.34 13.55 -3.63
N LYS A 70 7.60 13.66 -2.52
CA LYS A 70 6.20 14.11 -2.49
C LYS A 70 5.29 13.28 -3.41
N VAL A 71 5.43 11.96 -3.32
CA VAL A 71 4.66 10.97 -4.12
C VAL A 71 3.92 9.95 -3.24
N LEU A 72 3.65 10.32 -1.99
CA LEU A 72 2.74 9.62 -1.10
C LEU A 72 1.53 10.52 -0.86
N TRP A 73 0.37 10.09 -1.36
CA TRP A 73 -0.89 10.79 -1.16
C TRP A 73 -1.83 9.97 -0.28
N LEU A 74 -2.62 10.67 0.52
CA LEU A 74 -3.77 10.11 1.22
C LEU A 74 -5.05 10.52 0.53
N ALA A 75 -6.04 9.64 0.51
CA ALA A 75 -7.36 9.87 -0.06
C ALA A 75 -8.44 9.39 0.91
N PRO A 76 -9.30 10.28 1.45
CA PRO A 76 -10.39 9.88 2.33
C PRO A 76 -11.56 9.31 1.52
N GLU A 77 -12.11 8.19 1.97
CA GLU A 77 -13.28 7.55 1.37
C GLU A 77 -14.25 7.04 2.44
N GLN A 78 -15.54 7.24 2.19
CA GLN A 78 -16.63 6.71 3.00
C GLN A 78 -17.35 5.59 2.24
N ILE A 79 -17.44 4.41 2.86
CA ILE A 79 -17.93 3.17 2.26
C ILE A 79 -19.00 2.45 3.09
N ALA A 80 -19.46 3.01 4.21
CA ALA A 80 -20.44 2.34 5.09
C ALA A 80 -21.73 1.93 4.36
N ASP A 81 -22.16 2.72 3.38
CA ASP A 81 -23.36 2.47 2.56
C ASP A 81 -23.06 1.79 1.21
N ARG A 82 -21.82 1.35 0.97
CA ARG A 82 -21.40 0.77 -0.31
C ARG A 82 -21.32 -0.76 -0.24
N GLY A 83 -21.68 -1.41 -1.35
CA GLY A 83 -21.47 -2.85 -1.51
C GLY A 83 -20.03 -3.17 -1.93
N GLU A 84 -19.64 -4.44 -1.81
CA GLU A 84 -18.33 -4.95 -2.23
C GLU A 84 -17.94 -4.51 -3.65
N ALA A 85 -18.85 -4.69 -4.62
CA ALA A 85 -18.61 -4.31 -6.01
C ALA A 85 -18.33 -2.81 -6.20
N ASP A 86 -18.96 -1.95 -5.39
CA ASP A 86 -18.72 -0.51 -5.44
C ASP A 86 -17.34 -0.14 -4.86
N VAL A 87 -16.89 -0.85 -3.82
CA VAL A 87 -15.55 -0.67 -3.24
C VAL A 87 -14.47 -1.21 -4.20
N VAL A 88 -14.74 -2.32 -4.88
CA VAL A 88 -13.87 -2.84 -5.95
C VAL A 88 -13.71 -1.82 -7.08
N GLU A 89 -14.80 -1.23 -7.56
CA GLU A 89 -14.72 -0.21 -8.62
C GLU A 89 -14.05 1.08 -8.13
N LEU A 90 -14.28 1.47 -6.87
CA LEU A 90 -13.58 2.59 -6.24
C LEU A 90 -12.06 2.40 -6.28
N MET A 91 -11.57 1.24 -5.84
CA MET A 91 -10.14 0.94 -5.83
C MET A 91 -9.55 0.79 -7.24
N ASN A 92 -10.31 0.27 -8.20
CA ASN A 92 -9.94 0.31 -9.62
C ASN A 92 -9.83 1.75 -10.15
N GLY A 93 -10.66 2.67 -9.67
CA GLY A 93 -10.55 4.11 -9.90
C GLY A 93 -9.20 4.65 -9.45
N TYR A 94 -8.79 4.34 -8.21
CA TYR A 94 -7.49 4.74 -7.68
C TYR A 94 -6.31 4.10 -8.42
N LYS A 95 -6.45 2.85 -8.88
CA LYS A 95 -5.47 2.21 -9.76
C LYS A 95 -5.28 2.97 -11.07
N ARG A 96 -6.38 3.35 -11.74
CA ARG A 96 -6.31 4.14 -12.99
C ARG A 96 -5.64 5.49 -12.73
N LEU A 97 -6.06 6.19 -11.67
CA LEU A 97 -5.45 7.46 -11.25
C LEU A 97 -3.96 7.30 -10.97
N PHE A 98 -3.56 6.25 -10.25
CA PHE A 98 -2.16 5.93 -9.96
C PHE A 98 -1.35 5.76 -11.25
N LEU A 99 -1.84 5.01 -12.22
CA LEU A 99 -1.15 4.76 -13.49
C LEU A 99 -1.00 6.03 -14.34
N GLU A 100 -1.95 6.97 -14.24
CA GLU A 100 -1.92 8.25 -14.97
C GLU A 100 -1.06 9.33 -14.27
N THR A 101 -0.85 9.21 -12.96
CA THR A 101 -0.14 10.21 -12.14
C THR A 101 1.38 10.06 -12.29
N GLN A 102 2.10 11.17 -12.55
CA GLN A 102 3.56 11.16 -12.55
C GLN A 102 4.13 10.94 -11.14
N PRO A 103 5.28 10.25 -10.99
CA PRO A 103 6.09 9.60 -12.02
C PRO A 103 5.45 8.32 -12.58
N THR A 104 5.45 8.15 -13.90
CA THR A 104 4.92 6.95 -14.58
C THR A 104 6.01 5.93 -14.97
N GLY A 105 7.28 6.19 -14.64
CA GLY A 105 8.39 5.27 -14.89
C GLY A 105 9.70 5.75 -14.26
N GLY A 106 10.73 4.91 -14.35
CA GLY A 106 12.02 5.12 -13.70
C GLY A 106 12.00 4.81 -12.21
N ASP A 107 13.15 4.96 -11.55
CA ASP A 107 13.34 4.58 -10.14
C ASP A 107 12.40 5.34 -9.19
N ASP A 108 11.95 6.53 -9.56
CA ASP A 108 11.01 7.33 -8.76
C ASP A 108 9.58 6.76 -8.77
N ALA A 109 9.20 5.96 -9.78
CA ALA A 109 7.89 5.33 -9.85
C ALA A 109 7.67 4.29 -8.74
N ASP A 110 8.75 3.65 -8.28
CA ASP A 110 8.70 2.66 -7.19
C ASP A 110 8.37 3.28 -5.82
N TYR A 111 8.58 4.59 -5.67
CA TYR A 111 8.25 5.32 -4.45
C TYR A 111 6.82 5.86 -4.45
N LYS A 112 6.14 5.85 -5.60
CA LYS A 112 4.78 6.38 -5.73
C LYS A 112 3.78 5.49 -5.01
N VAL A 113 2.90 6.09 -4.20
CA VAL A 113 1.84 5.36 -3.49
C VAL A 113 0.63 6.27 -3.22
N ILE A 114 -0.56 5.71 -3.39
CA ILE A 114 -1.82 6.31 -2.90
C ILE A 114 -2.32 5.46 -1.74
N VAL A 115 -2.65 6.08 -0.63
CA VAL A 115 -3.26 5.43 0.54
C VAL A 115 -4.72 5.86 0.63
N VAL A 116 -5.63 4.92 0.36
CA VAL A 116 -7.08 5.16 0.40
C VAL A 116 -7.59 4.82 1.81
N VAL A 117 -7.87 5.87 2.58
CA VAL A 117 -8.24 5.82 4.00
C VAL A 117 -9.76 5.73 4.11
N PHE A 118 -10.27 4.64 4.70
CA PHE A 118 -11.71 4.42 4.85
C PHE A 118 -12.19 5.00 6.18
N THR A 119 -12.69 6.24 6.13
CA THR A 119 -12.89 7.09 7.31
C THR A 119 -14.12 6.71 8.13
N ASP A 120 -15.02 5.91 7.57
CA ASP A 120 -16.24 5.42 8.20
C ASP A 120 -16.25 3.88 8.37
N LEU A 121 -15.12 3.19 8.12
CA LEU A 121 -15.01 1.75 8.27
C LEU A 121 -14.54 1.39 9.69
N PRO A 122 -15.37 0.69 10.50
CA PRO A 122 -14.96 0.24 11.82
C PRO A 122 -13.82 -0.81 11.73
N PRO A 123 -12.82 -0.78 12.62
CA PRO A 123 -11.67 -1.70 12.55
C PRO A 123 -12.05 -3.18 12.62
N ASP A 124 -13.08 -3.55 13.39
CA ASP A 124 -13.57 -4.92 13.54
C ASP A 124 -14.21 -5.48 12.26
N ARG A 125 -14.64 -4.61 11.34
CA ARG A 125 -15.17 -4.98 10.02
C ARG A 125 -14.13 -4.93 8.92
N ALA A 126 -12.98 -4.29 9.15
CA ALA A 126 -12.00 -3.99 8.12
C ALA A 126 -11.46 -5.26 7.42
N GLN A 127 -11.15 -6.30 8.19
CA GLN A 127 -10.63 -7.55 7.65
C GLN A 127 -11.57 -8.15 6.59
N GLY A 128 -12.86 -8.36 6.95
CA GLY A 128 -13.82 -8.98 6.03
C GLY A 128 -14.00 -8.17 4.75
N VAL A 129 -14.15 -6.85 4.88
CA VAL A 129 -14.28 -5.95 3.71
C VAL A 129 -13.04 -6.02 2.81
N PHE A 130 -11.84 -6.01 3.39
CA PHE A 130 -10.62 -6.05 2.59
C PHE A 130 -10.34 -7.41 1.96
N ASP A 131 -10.65 -8.51 2.64
CA ASP A 131 -10.54 -9.85 2.07
C ASP A 131 -11.45 -9.99 0.84
N ASP A 132 -12.71 -9.55 0.96
CA ASP A 132 -13.71 -9.56 -0.13
C ASP A 132 -13.31 -8.64 -1.30
N VAL A 133 -12.73 -7.47 -1.02
CA VAL A 133 -12.26 -6.55 -2.08
C VAL A 133 -10.99 -7.08 -2.77
N LEU A 134 -10.04 -7.61 -2.01
CA LEU A 134 -8.72 -8.02 -2.52
C LEU A 134 -8.78 -9.32 -3.32
N GLN A 135 -9.71 -10.24 -3.03
CA GLN A 135 -9.92 -11.43 -3.87
C GLN A 135 -10.25 -11.08 -5.33
N HIS A 136 -10.87 -9.92 -5.58
CA HIS A 136 -11.23 -9.46 -6.92
C HIS A 136 -10.16 -8.58 -7.57
N LEU A 137 -9.33 -7.89 -6.77
CA LEU A 137 -8.41 -6.87 -7.28
C LEU A 137 -6.96 -7.32 -7.37
N ALA A 138 -6.48 -8.09 -6.40
CA ALA A 138 -5.04 -8.27 -6.18
C ALA A 138 -4.36 -8.99 -7.35
N VAL A 139 -4.84 -10.18 -7.70
CA VAL A 139 -4.25 -10.99 -8.78
C VAL A 139 -4.40 -10.32 -10.14
N PRO A 140 -5.60 -9.87 -10.58
CA PRO A 140 -5.74 -9.22 -11.90
C PRO A 140 -4.89 -7.95 -12.01
N SER A 141 -4.86 -7.12 -10.96
CA SER A 141 -4.09 -5.87 -11.00
C SER A 141 -2.60 -6.08 -11.02
N TYR A 142 -2.12 -7.10 -10.33
CA TYR A 142 -0.72 -7.48 -10.41
C TYR A 142 -0.40 -8.12 -11.76
N ALA A 143 -1.28 -8.96 -12.32
CA ALA A 143 -1.06 -9.61 -13.60
C ALA A 143 -0.95 -8.60 -14.75
N ASP A 144 -1.87 -7.64 -14.82
CA ASP A 144 -1.98 -6.70 -15.94
C ASP A 144 -0.96 -5.56 -15.82
N ASP A 145 -0.87 -4.93 -14.65
CA ASP A 145 -0.16 -3.66 -14.48
C ASP A 145 1.00 -3.73 -13.48
N GLY A 146 1.16 -4.88 -12.81
CA GLY A 146 2.13 -5.01 -11.71
C GLY A 146 1.77 -4.17 -10.49
N ILE A 147 0.49 -3.82 -10.32
CA ILE A 147 -0.01 -3.03 -9.19
C ILE A 147 -0.26 -3.93 -7.99
N LEU A 148 0.11 -3.42 -6.81
CA LEU A 148 -0.19 -4.05 -5.53
C LEU A 148 -1.13 -3.21 -4.70
N PHE A 149 -2.02 -3.92 -4.02
CA PHE A 149 -2.83 -3.42 -2.93
C PHE A 149 -2.48 -4.21 -1.67
N GLY A 150 -2.59 -3.58 -0.51
CA GLY A 150 -2.40 -4.26 0.76
C GLY A 150 -3.18 -3.57 1.88
N PRO A 151 -3.80 -4.37 2.77
CA PRO A 151 -4.64 -3.85 3.84
C PRO A 151 -3.81 -3.47 5.06
N PHE A 152 -4.20 -2.36 5.68
CA PHE A 152 -3.75 -1.96 7.01
C PHE A 152 -4.98 -1.62 7.84
N TYR A 153 -5.03 -2.17 9.05
CA TYR A 153 -6.12 -1.96 10.00
C TYR A 153 -5.69 -2.47 11.38
N GLU A 154 -6.35 -2.00 12.44
CA GLU A 154 -6.14 -2.51 13.80
C GLU A 154 -6.47 -4.00 13.87
N GLY A 155 -5.57 -4.80 14.47
CA GLY A 155 -5.74 -6.26 14.55
C GLY A 155 -5.29 -7.03 13.31
N ASN A 156 -4.67 -6.38 12.32
CA ASN A 156 -4.05 -7.10 11.20
C ASN A 156 -2.94 -8.05 11.71
N GLU A 157 -3.04 -9.33 11.32
CA GLU A 157 -2.17 -10.43 11.74
C GLU A 157 -0.96 -10.67 10.82
N GLY A 158 -0.82 -9.91 9.75
CA GLY A 158 0.33 -10.01 8.84
C GLY A 158 1.64 -9.69 9.55
N THR A 159 2.67 -10.50 9.28
CA THR A 159 3.93 -10.44 10.01
C THR A 159 5.01 -9.68 9.26
N ALA A 160 6.00 -9.15 9.97
CA ALA A 160 7.23 -8.69 9.33
C ALA A 160 8.00 -9.86 8.70
N ILE A 161 8.63 -9.60 7.55
CA ILE A 161 9.40 -10.61 6.78
C ILE A 161 10.45 -11.34 7.65
N TYR A 162 11.14 -10.60 8.53
CA TYR A 162 12.26 -11.13 9.31
C TYR A 162 11.95 -11.33 10.79
N ASN A 163 10.69 -11.15 11.20
CA ASN A 163 10.25 -11.46 12.56
C ASN A 163 8.74 -11.82 12.59
N PRO A 164 8.39 -13.11 12.75
CA PRO A 164 6.99 -13.56 12.76
C PRO A 164 6.20 -13.07 13.99
N ASN A 165 6.87 -12.51 15.01
CA ASN A 165 6.21 -11.99 16.21
C ASN A 165 5.89 -10.48 16.12
N PHE A 166 6.24 -9.81 15.02
CA PHE A 166 5.98 -8.38 14.83
C PHE A 166 4.90 -8.16 13.78
N ARG A 167 3.93 -7.28 14.08
CA ARG A 167 2.75 -6.96 13.26
C ARG A 167 2.85 -5.53 12.70
N PRO A 168 3.55 -5.31 11.58
CA PRO A 168 3.78 -3.95 11.07
C PRO A 168 2.58 -3.36 10.32
N PHE A 169 1.55 -4.14 10.01
CA PHE A 169 0.41 -3.73 9.18
C PHE A 169 -0.78 -3.18 9.98
N GLN A 170 -0.54 -2.79 11.23
CA GLN A 170 -1.54 -2.20 12.09
C GLN A 170 -1.53 -0.68 11.95
N SER A 171 -2.67 -0.10 11.58
CA SER A 171 -2.88 1.33 11.40
C SER A 171 -4.01 1.84 12.30
N PRO A 172 -4.04 3.15 12.64
CA PRO A 172 -5.10 3.74 13.46
C PRO A 172 -6.44 3.85 12.74
N VAL A 173 -6.42 3.86 11.41
CA VAL A 173 -7.61 3.89 10.54
C VAL A 173 -7.43 2.84 9.44
N PRO A 174 -8.48 2.07 9.09
CA PRO A 174 -8.40 1.12 8.00
C PRO A 174 -8.08 1.79 6.66
N PHE A 175 -7.14 1.22 5.91
CA PHE A 175 -6.83 1.69 4.56
C PHE A 175 -6.33 0.57 3.63
N LEU A 176 -6.47 0.81 2.33
CA LEU A 176 -5.79 0.06 1.27
C LEU A 176 -4.82 1.00 0.56
N PHE A 177 -3.59 0.54 0.31
CA PHE A 177 -2.68 1.28 -0.55
C PHE A 177 -2.81 0.85 -2.02
N VAL A 178 -2.33 1.69 -2.93
CA VAL A 178 -2.08 1.40 -4.35
C VAL A 178 -0.65 1.79 -4.66
N ARG A 179 0.19 0.86 -5.10
CA ARG A 179 1.57 1.15 -5.56
C ARG A 179 2.02 0.22 -6.68
N GLN A 180 3.13 0.58 -7.31
CA GLN A 180 3.86 -0.32 -8.19
C GLN A 180 4.50 -1.45 -7.37
N GLY A 181 4.39 -2.68 -7.86
CA GLY A 181 5.17 -3.81 -7.37
C GLY A 181 6.65 -3.60 -7.67
N VAL A 182 7.49 -3.95 -6.72
CA VAL A 182 8.95 -3.87 -6.81
C VAL A 182 9.58 -5.25 -6.73
N ILE A 183 10.83 -5.37 -7.19
CA ILE A 183 11.46 -6.68 -7.32
C ILE A 183 11.49 -7.46 -6.02
N SER A 184 11.64 -6.81 -4.86
CA SER A 184 11.70 -7.46 -3.55
C SER A 184 10.37 -7.99 -3.02
N ASP A 185 9.25 -7.72 -3.69
CA ASP A 185 7.92 -8.14 -3.22
C ASP A 185 7.71 -9.66 -3.24
N TRP A 186 8.58 -10.42 -3.91
CA TRP A 186 8.56 -11.89 -3.84
C TRP A 186 8.58 -12.43 -2.41
N LYS A 187 9.16 -11.68 -1.46
CA LYS A 187 9.20 -12.05 -0.04
C LYS A 187 7.81 -12.18 0.58
N PHE A 188 6.81 -11.48 0.04
CA PHE A 188 5.41 -11.58 0.44
C PHE A 188 4.63 -12.64 -0.36
N PHE A 189 5.17 -13.13 -1.47
CA PHE A 189 4.50 -14.10 -2.35
C PHE A 189 4.95 -15.54 -2.14
N LEU A 190 5.88 -15.79 -1.21
CA LEU A 190 6.46 -17.12 -1.01
C LEU A 190 5.42 -18.22 -0.76
N ASP A 191 4.36 -17.91 -0.02
CA ASP A 191 3.27 -18.84 0.28
C ASP A 191 2.06 -18.70 -0.67
N ASN A 192 2.20 -17.90 -1.73
CA ASN A 192 1.18 -17.70 -2.77
C ASN A 192 1.77 -18.01 -4.16
N GLU A 193 1.61 -19.26 -4.60
CA GLU A 193 2.18 -19.75 -5.86
C GLU A 193 1.73 -18.95 -7.08
N GLU A 194 0.48 -18.47 -7.10
CA GLU A 194 -0.06 -17.69 -8.22
C GLU A 194 0.66 -16.35 -8.35
N LEU A 195 0.74 -15.58 -7.27
CA LEU A 195 1.45 -14.29 -7.25
C LEU A 195 2.95 -14.47 -7.49
N LEU A 196 3.56 -15.52 -6.95
CA LEU A 196 4.98 -15.81 -7.16
C LEU A 196 5.28 -16.10 -8.64
N ASN A 197 4.40 -16.85 -9.32
CA ASN A 197 4.53 -17.12 -10.75
C ASN A 197 4.36 -15.86 -11.60
N LEU A 198 3.39 -15.00 -11.26
CA LEU A 198 3.21 -13.70 -11.93
C LEU A 198 4.45 -12.81 -11.73
N TRP A 199 5.01 -12.79 -10.53
CA TRP A 199 6.21 -12.04 -10.20
C TRP A 199 7.41 -12.55 -11.01
N ALA A 200 7.62 -13.87 -11.07
CA ALA A 200 8.71 -14.47 -11.82
C ALA A 200 8.62 -14.14 -13.32
N ARG A 201 7.40 -14.19 -13.90
CA ARG A 201 7.16 -13.80 -15.30
C ARG A 201 7.46 -12.33 -15.55
N ARG A 202 7.07 -11.44 -14.62
CA ARG A 202 7.25 -9.99 -14.74
C ARG A 202 8.72 -9.57 -14.70
N TYR A 203 9.50 -10.13 -13.78
CA TYR A 203 10.90 -9.73 -13.59
C TYR A 203 11.92 -10.58 -14.35
N GLY A 204 11.52 -11.73 -14.92
CA GLY A 204 12.37 -12.56 -15.77
C GLY A 204 13.71 -12.92 -15.13
N GLU A 205 14.83 -12.64 -15.80
CA GLU A 205 16.16 -12.92 -15.24
C GLU A 205 16.45 -12.17 -13.93
N SER A 206 15.89 -10.97 -13.74
CA SER A 206 16.10 -10.19 -12.53
C SER A 206 15.53 -10.90 -11.31
N ALA A 207 14.43 -11.65 -11.45
CA ALA A 207 13.89 -12.49 -10.39
C ALA A 207 14.89 -13.55 -9.92
N VAL A 208 15.55 -14.24 -10.85
CA VAL A 208 16.59 -15.24 -10.54
C VAL A 208 17.76 -14.60 -9.79
N ARG A 209 18.20 -13.41 -10.21
CA ARG A 209 19.28 -12.67 -9.56
C ARG A 209 18.90 -12.26 -8.13
N ALA A 210 17.70 -11.72 -7.94
CA ALA A 210 17.19 -11.31 -6.64
C ALA A 210 17.12 -12.48 -5.64
N LEU A 211 16.60 -13.64 -6.07
CA LEU A 211 16.58 -14.85 -5.25
C LEU A 211 18.00 -15.36 -4.94
N ALA A 212 18.87 -15.40 -5.94
CA ALA A 212 20.25 -15.86 -5.76
C ALA A 212 21.04 -14.96 -4.79
N GLU A 213 20.81 -13.64 -4.82
CA GLU A 213 21.40 -12.69 -3.88
C GLU A 213 20.93 -12.90 -2.44
N GLU A 214 19.64 -13.10 -2.22
CA GLU A 214 19.12 -13.39 -0.88
C GLU A 214 19.67 -14.73 -0.37
N LEU A 215 19.64 -15.78 -1.20
CA LEU A 215 20.23 -17.07 -0.85
C LEU A 215 21.71 -16.93 -0.49
N ARG A 216 22.52 -16.19 -1.26
CA ARG A 216 23.95 -15.99 -0.92
C ARG A 216 24.17 -15.31 0.45
N ARG A 217 23.22 -14.52 0.94
CA ARG A 217 23.28 -13.89 2.26
C ARG A 217 22.86 -14.82 3.39
N LEU A 218 21.98 -15.77 3.12
CA LEU A 218 21.50 -16.73 4.10
C LEU A 218 22.53 -17.85 4.31
N PRO A 219 22.64 -18.40 5.53
CA PRO A 219 23.48 -19.56 5.82
C PRO A 219 22.81 -20.87 5.33
N TRP A 220 22.29 -20.89 4.10
CA TRP A 220 21.55 -22.05 3.55
C TRP A 220 22.46 -23.22 3.13
N ARG A 221 23.77 -22.98 2.98
CA ARG A 221 24.76 -24.01 2.62
C ARG A 221 25.18 -24.87 3.83
N ALA A 222 24.35 -24.98 4.86
CA ALA A 222 24.60 -25.90 5.96
C ALA A 222 24.80 -27.30 5.39
N GLN A 223 25.95 -27.92 5.69
CA GLN A 223 26.14 -29.34 5.42
C GLN A 223 25.17 -30.11 6.32
N PRO A 224 24.45 -31.13 5.81
CA PRO A 224 23.73 -32.04 6.68
C PRO A 224 24.75 -32.68 7.65
N GLU A 225 24.46 -32.63 8.95
CA GLU A 225 25.13 -33.47 9.95
C GLU A 225 24.82 -34.96 9.73
#